data_AF-A0A9X1RXH4-F1
#
_entry.id   AF-A0A9X1RXH4-F1
#
_cell.length_a   1.000
_cell.length_b   1.000
_cell.length_c   1.000
_cell.angle_alpha   90.00
_cell.angle_beta   90.00
_cell.angle_gamma   90.00
#
_symmetry.space_group_name_H-M   'P 1'
#
loop_
_entity.id
_entity.type
_entity.pdbx_description
1 polymer ?
#
loop_
_entity_poly.entity_id
_entity_poly.type
_entity_poly.pdbx_seq_one_letter_code
_entity_poly.pdbx_strand_id
1 'polypeptide(L)'
;MRKFTLTGFMLILCTLFLTSCSKDSLGDEVASYDQVVTKKVEYNYSSIEVEILDELNLYRSALGLSELKALVNLSVESEGHNEYMIDMGSVSHDNFSERASFLMQEVGAKKVAENVGYGYRTSEAVVNAWLKSKGHRENVEGDFTHFGISVRQDADGKNYFTNIFIKK
;
A
#
# COMPACT_ATOMS: atom_id res chain seq x y z
N MET A 1 23.31 -82.66 -17.81
CA MET A 1 24.74 -82.37 -17.59
C MET A 1 24.93 -80.87 -17.43
N ARG A 2 25.45 -80.44 -16.28
CA ARG A 2 26.31 -79.27 -16.02
C ARG A 2 26.65 -78.40 -17.25
N LYS A 3 26.32 -77.10 -17.25
CA LYS A 3 27.20 -75.91 -16.99
C LYS A 3 26.75 -74.79 -17.99
N PHE A 4 27.01 -73.49 -17.92
CA PHE A 4 27.95 -72.62 -17.23
C PHE A 4 27.33 -71.19 -17.14
N THR A 5 27.75 -70.49 -16.09
CA THR A 5 27.78 -69.04 -15.79
C THR A 5 27.86 -68.03 -16.95
N LEU A 6 27.29 -66.81 -16.75
CA LEU A 6 28.07 -65.58 -16.92
C LEU A 6 27.52 -64.40 -16.09
N THR A 7 28.46 -63.81 -15.37
CA THR A 7 28.48 -62.56 -14.61
C THR A 7 28.08 -61.31 -15.41
N GLY A 8 27.49 -60.32 -14.72
CA GLY A 8 27.34 -58.95 -15.23
C GLY A 8 26.80 -58.01 -14.16
N PHE A 9 27.70 -57.40 -13.39
CA PHE A 9 27.44 -56.25 -12.52
C PHE A 9 27.14 -55.01 -13.38
N MET A 10 26.02 -54.32 -13.16
CA MET A 10 25.94 -52.87 -13.42
C MET A 10 24.86 -52.24 -12.55
N LEU A 11 25.31 -51.39 -11.63
CA LEU A 11 24.53 -50.52 -10.76
C LEU A 11 24.73 -49.10 -11.33
N ILE A 12 23.66 -48.39 -11.71
CA ILE A 12 23.54 -46.92 -11.94
C ILE A 12 22.02 -46.70 -12.17
N LEU A 13 21.22 -46.23 -11.19
CA LEU A 13 21.01 -44.88 -10.66
C LEU A 13 20.18 -43.94 -11.57
N CYS A 14 19.01 -43.53 -11.05
CA CYS A 14 18.22 -42.30 -11.36
C CYS A 14 17.66 -42.16 -12.80
N THR A 15 16.42 -41.74 -13.07
CA THR A 15 15.37 -41.01 -12.32
C THR A 15 14.01 -41.37 -12.93
N LEU A 16 12.98 -41.48 -12.09
CA LEU A 16 11.58 -41.57 -12.51
C LEU A 16 11.08 -40.19 -12.96
N PHE A 17 10.83 -40.00 -14.25
CA PHE A 17 9.97 -38.93 -14.74
C PHE A 17 8.52 -39.40 -14.63
N LEU A 18 7.83 -39.02 -13.54
CA LEU A 18 6.37 -39.04 -13.50
C LEU A 18 5.88 -37.64 -13.81
N THR A 19 5.47 -37.44 -15.07
CA THR A 19 4.78 -36.23 -15.52
C THR A 19 3.43 -36.16 -14.82
N SER A 20 3.32 -35.19 -13.91
CA SER A 20 2.11 -34.77 -13.21
C SER A 20 1.09 -34.18 -14.18
N CYS A 21 -0.11 -34.77 -14.23
CA CYS A 21 -1.34 -34.06 -14.58
C CYS A 21 -2.54 -34.88 -14.08
N SER A 22 -2.97 -34.62 -12.85
CA SER A 22 -4.39 -34.61 -12.52
C SER A 22 -4.58 -33.91 -11.17
N LYS A 23 -5.23 -32.74 -11.19
CA LYS A 23 -5.98 -32.23 -10.04
C LYS A 23 -7.20 -31.50 -10.59
N ASP A 24 -8.30 -32.24 -10.63
CA ASP A 24 -9.61 -31.66 -10.36
C ASP A 24 -9.62 -31.21 -8.89
N SER A 25 -9.88 -29.93 -8.65
CA SER A 25 -10.38 -29.46 -7.36
C SER A 25 -11.50 -28.45 -7.61
N LEU A 26 -12.70 -28.90 -7.28
CA LEU A 26 -13.89 -28.10 -7.03
C LEU A 26 -13.60 -27.04 -5.94
N GLY A 27 -14.11 -25.83 -6.12
CA GLY A 27 -14.12 -24.79 -5.10
C GLY A 27 -13.92 -23.39 -5.67
N ASP A 28 -14.95 -22.82 -6.27
CA ASP A 28 -15.70 -21.74 -5.60
C ASP A 28 -16.85 -21.28 -6.48
N GLU A 29 -18.05 -21.40 -5.93
CA GLU A 29 -19.27 -20.79 -6.45
C GLU A 29 -19.07 -19.27 -6.49
N VAL A 30 -18.88 -18.73 -7.70
CA VAL A 30 -19.01 -17.30 -7.95
C VAL A 30 -20.48 -16.96 -7.83
N ALA A 31 -20.91 -16.65 -6.60
CA ALA A 31 -22.15 -15.95 -6.36
C ALA A 31 -22.05 -14.58 -7.05
N SER A 32 -22.69 -14.52 -8.22
CA SER A 32 -23.02 -13.31 -8.95
C SER A 32 -23.68 -12.30 -8.02
N TYR A 33 -22.93 -11.28 -7.62
CA TYR A 33 -23.46 -10.04 -7.06
C TYR A 33 -23.11 -8.89 -8.02
N ASP A 34 -24.16 -8.46 -8.70
CA ASP A 34 -24.40 -7.14 -9.28
C ASP A 34 -23.21 -6.39 -9.89
N GLN A 35 -23.13 -6.47 -11.22
CA GLN A 35 -22.21 -5.70 -12.06
C GLN A 35 -22.64 -4.22 -12.08
N VAL A 36 -22.33 -3.47 -11.02
CA VAL A 36 -22.16 -2.02 -11.13
C VAL A 36 -20.73 -1.79 -11.61
N VAL A 37 -20.58 -1.44 -12.89
CA VAL A 37 -19.30 -1.06 -13.50
C VAL A 37 -18.79 0.21 -12.82
N THR A 38 -18.13 0.02 -11.70
CA THR A 38 -17.26 1.01 -11.07
C THR A 38 -15.91 0.87 -11.75
N LYS A 39 -15.47 1.93 -12.45
CA LYS A 39 -14.10 2.02 -12.95
C LYS A 39 -13.18 1.83 -11.74
N LYS A 40 -12.53 0.67 -11.65
CA LYS A 40 -11.57 0.38 -10.58
C LYS A 40 -10.45 1.42 -10.70
N VAL A 41 -10.44 2.39 -9.80
CA VAL A 41 -9.31 3.31 -9.67
C VAL A 41 -8.16 2.45 -9.14
N GLU A 42 -7.09 2.35 -9.91
CA GLU A 42 -5.87 1.63 -9.52
C GLU A 42 -4.79 2.66 -9.18
N TYR A 43 -4.09 2.44 -8.08
CA TYR A 43 -2.95 3.25 -7.64
C TYR A 43 -1.77 2.32 -7.42
N ASN A 44 -0.66 2.60 -8.08
CA ASN A 44 0.54 1.79 -7.97
C ASN A 44 1.46 2.37 -6.90
N TYR A 45 1.46 1.74 -5.73
CA TYR A 45 2.28 2.19 -4.61
C TYR A 45 3.76 1.91 -4.86
N SER A 46 4.59 2.92 -4.63
CA SER A 46 6.04 2.80 -4.50
C SER A 46 6.43 2.11 -3.18
N SER A 47 7.67 1.64 -3.09
CA SER A 47 8.17 1.00 -1.86
C SER A 47 8.07 1.93 -0.65
N ILE A 48 8.45 3.21 -0.81
CA ILE A 48 8.40 4.20 0.28
C ILE A 48 6.97 4.46 0.76
N GLU A 49 5.98 4.43 -0.13
CA GLU A 49 4.56 4.60 0.25
C GLU A 49 4.04 3.40 1.04
N VAL A 50 4.43 2.17 0.66
CA VAL A 50 4.10 0.95 1.40
C VAL A 50 4.77 0.96 2.78
N GLU A 51 6.06 1.27 2.84
CA GLU A 51 6.83 1.35 4.08
C GLU A 51 6.24 2.38 5.05
N ILE A 52 5.80 3.55 4.55
CA ILE A 52 5.12 4.57 5.39
C ILE A 52 3.85 4.00 6.03
N LEU A 53 3.01 3.28 5.28
CA LEU A 53 1.80 2.68 5.85
C LEU A 53 2.15 1.67 6.96
N ASP A 54 3.11 0.80 6.69
CA ASP A 54 3.54 -0.25 7.61
C ASP A 54 4.11 0.36 8.90
N GLU A 55 4.97 1.37 8.78
CA GLU A 55 5.55 2.08 9.93
C GLU A 55 4.50 2.82 10.77
N LEU A 56 3.54 3.51 10.13
CA LEU A 56 2.45 4.18 10.83
C LEU A 56 1.52 3.19 11.52
N ASN A 57 1.21 2.05 10.90
CA ASN A 57 0.39 1.00 11.50
C ASN A 57 1.12 0.29 12.64
N LEU A 58 2.43 0.06 12.51
CA LEU A 58 3.25 -0.47 13.60
C LEU A 58 3.21 0.47 14.81
N TYR A 59 3.38 1.77 14.59
CA TYR A 59 3.26 2.79 15.64
C TYR A 59 1.87 2.79 16.29
N ARG A 60 0.80 2.81 15.48
CA ARG A 60 -0.59 2.80 15.97
C ARG A 60 -0.90 1.55 16.78
N SER A 61 -0.47 0.39 16.32
CA SER A 61 -0.65 -0.89 17.00
C SER A 61 0.05 -0.92 18.35
N ALA A 62 1.26 -0.35 18.46
CA ALA A 62 1.97 -0.21 19.73
C ALA A 62 1.24 0.66 20.76
N LEU A 63 0.35 1.56 20.32
CA LEU A 63 -0.52 2.37 21.17
C LEU A 63 -1.90 1.74 21.42
N GLY A 64 -2.17 0.56 20.86
CA GLY A 64 -3.48 -0.10 20.93
C GLY A 64 -4.54 0.56 20.04
N LEU A 65 -4.13 1.36 19.05
CA LEU A 65 -5.04 1.97 18.07
C LEU A 65 -5.28 1.01 16.91
N SER A 66 -6.45 1.12 16.28
CA SER A 66 -6.77 0.32 15.09
C SER A 66 -5.85 0.68 13.93
N GLU A 67 -5.44 -0.33 13.16
CA GLU A 67 -4.69 -0.12 11.92
C GLU A 67 -5.52 0.66 10.89
N LEU A 68 -4.83 1.51 10.14
CA LEU A 68 -5.37 2.24 9.01
C LEU A 68 -5.39 1.34 7.78
N LYS A 69 -6.49 1.38 7.02
CA LYS A 69 -6.62 0.66 5.75
C LYS A 69 -6.34 1.61 4.58
N ALA A 70 -5.49 1.17 3.65
CA ALA A 70 -5.30 1.91 2.40
C ALA A 70 -6.62 2.04 1.63
N LEU A 71 -6.94 3.26 1.20
CA LEU A 71 -8.05 3.54 0.31
C LEU A 71 -7.54 4.34 -0.90
N VAL A 72 -7.64 3.72 -2.08
CA VAL A 72 -7.03 4.23 -3.32
C VAL A 72 -7.40 5.68 -3.61
N ASN A 73 -8.67 6.05 -3.45
CA ASN A 73 -9.16 7.42 -3.70
C ASN A 73 -8.35 8.48 -2.91
N LEU A 74 -7.92 8.18 -1.68
CA LEU A 74 -7.15 9.13 -0.87
C LEU A 74 -5.73 9.28 -1.39
N SER A 75 -5.17 8.21 -1.97
CA SER A 75 -3.81 8.24 -2.53
C SER A 75 -3.79 9.01 -3.84
N VAL A 76 -4.87 8.94 -4.63
CA VAL A 76 -5.09 9.79 -5.81
C VAL A 76 -5.21 11.27 -5.42
N GLU A 77 -6.01 11.59 -4.39
CA GLU A 77 -6.09 12.97 -3.89
C GLU A 77 -4.75 13.47 -3.30
N SER A 78 -4.02 12.58 -2.63
CA SER A 78 -2.68 12.89 -2.11
C SER A 78 -1.68 13.16 -3.24
N GLU A 79 -1.76 12.41 -4.34
CA GLU A 79 -0.94 12.62 -5.53
C GLU A 79 -1.27 13.96 -6.19
N GLY A 80 -2.55 14.27 -6.39
CA GLY A 80 -2.95 15.57 -6.93
C GLY A 80 -2.40 16.75 -6.13
N HIS A 81 -2.37 16.65 -4.79
CA HIS A 81 -1.78 17.70 -3.95
C HIS A 81 -0.25 17.76 -4.03
N ASN A 82 0.43 16.62 -4.14
CA ASN A 82 1.87 16.62 -4.37
C ASN A 82 2.23 17.28 -5.71
N GLU A 83 1.52 16.97 -6.79
CA GLU A 83 1.74 17.61 -8.09
C GLU A 83 1.51 19.12 -8.00
N TYR A 84 0.45 19.55 -7.30
CA TYR A 84 0.22 20.98 -7.02
C TYR A 84 1.39 21.62 -6.26
N MET A 85 1.89 21.00 -5.20
CA MET A 85 3.03 21.54 -4.44
C MET A 85 4.32 21.60 -5.25
N ILE A 86 4.54 20.63 -6.15
CA ILE A 86 5.65 20.62 -7.11
C ILE A 86 5.52 21.79 -8.09
N ASP A 87 4.35 21.98 -8.69
CA ASP A 87 4.07 23.09 -9.63
C ASP A 87 4.26 24.46 -8.97
N MET A 88 3.84 24.58 -7.70
CA MET A 88 4.01 25.81 -6.92
C MET A 88 5.42 25.98 -6.35
N GLY A 89 6.27 24.95 -6.42
CA GLY A 89 7.61 24.94 -5.82
C GLY A 89 7.62 25.16 -4.30
N SER A 90 6.51 24.85 -3.61
CA SER A 90 6.36 25.11 -2.18
C SER A 90 5.44 24.11 -1.49
N VAL A 91 5.73 23.82 -0.22
CA VAL A 91 4.93 22.90 0.61
C VAL A 91 3.83 23.67 1.29
N SER A 92 2.60 23.22 1.17
CA SER A 92 1.44 23.88 1.78
C SER A 92 0.30 22.90 2.08
N HIS A 93 -0.69 23.38 2.81
CA HIS A 93 -2.00 22.73 2.97
C HIS A 93 -3.06 23.41 2.07
N ASP A 94 -2.65 24.10 1.01
CA ASP A 94 -3.58 24.82 0.14
C ASP A 94 -4.63 23.87 -0.42
N ASN A 95 -5.85 24.36 -0.59
CA ASN A 95 -7.00 23.60 -1.09
C ASN A 95 -7.44 22.41 -0.20
N PHE A 96 -6.99 22.33 1.07
CA PHE A 96 -7.36 21.24 1.98
C PHE A 96 -8.87 21.17 2.22
N SER A 97 -9.56 22.32 2.36
CA SER A 97 -11.01 22.35 2.59
C SER A 97 -11.79 21.74 1.42
N GLU A 98 -11.33 21.99 0.20
CA GLU A 98 -11.88 21.46 -1.05
C GLU A 98 -11.63 19.96 -1.15
N ARG A 99 -10.38 19.49 -0.94
CA ARG A 99 -10.04 18.06 -0.90
C ARG A 99 -10.86 17.31 0.16
N ALA A 100 -10.97 17.88 1.36
CA ALA A 100 -11.76 17.29 2.44
C ALA A 100 -13.23 17.18 2.04
N SER A 101 -13.82 18.25 1.49
CA SER A 101 -15.21 18.27 1.03
C SER A 101 -15.47 17.26 -0.09
N PHE A 102 -14.52 17.09 -1.01
CA PHE A 102 -14.57 16.07 -2.06
C PHE A 102 -14.57 14.66 -1.46
N LEU A 103 -13.63 14.34 -0.55
CA LEU A 103 -13.57 13.03 0.11
C LEU A 103 -14.80 12.71 0.97
N MET A 104 -15.41 13.73 1.59
CA MET A 104 -16.69 13.56 2.30
C MET A 104 -17.82 13.14 1.34
N GLN A 105 -17.84 13.69 0.12
CA GLN A 105 -18.86 13.38 -0.89
C GLN A 105 -18.59 12.03 -1.59
N GLU A 106 -17.37 11.83 -2.09
CA GLU A 106 -17.05 10.70 -2.98
C GLU A 106 -16.87 9.38 -2.24
N VAL A 107 -16.28 9.43 -1.04
CA VAL A 107 -16.02 8.21 -0.27
C VAL A 107 -16.80 8.18 1.03
N GLY A 108 -17.65 9.16 1.33
CA GLY A 108 -18.44 9.18 2.55
C GLY A 108 -17.59 9.37 3.81
N ALA A 109 -16.49 10.11 3.72
CA ALA A 109 -15.68 10.45 4.90
C ALA A 109 -16.49 11.29 5.89
N LYS A 110 -16.37 10.99 7.19
CA LYS A 110 -16.97 11.77 8.29
C LYS A 110 -15.99 12.77 8.90
N LYS A 111 -14.69 12.48 8.80
CA LYS A 111 -13.57 13.32 9.23
C LYS A 111 -12.43 13.13 8.24
N VAL A 112 -11.68 14.19 8.00
CA VAL A 112 -10.50 14.20 7.13
C VAL A 112 -9.37 14.93 7.86
N ALA A 113 -8.15 14.42 7.77
CA ALA A 113 -6.94 15.09 8.23
C ALA A 113 -5.80 14.87 7.23
N GLU A 114 -4.79 15.73 7.26
CA GLU A 114 -3.67 15.72 6.32
C GLU A 114 -2.35 15.99 7.03
N ASN A 115 -1.34 15.19 6.69
CA ASN A 115 0.06 15.47 6.96
C ASN A 115 0.78 15.70 5.64
N VAL A 116 1.62 16.74 5.59
CA VAL A 116 2.52 16.99 4.45
C VAL A 116 3.97 16.87 4.88
N GLY A 117 4.86 16.56 3.94
CA GLY A 117 6.30 16.43 4.17
C GLY A 117 7.09 16.80 2.93
N TYR A 118 8.37 17.12 3.10
CA TYR A 118 9.25 17.52 2.00
C TYR A 118 10.72 17.20 2.26
N GLY A 119 11.42 16.76 1.22
CA GLY A 119 12.87 16.60 1.18
C GLY A 119 13.41 15.36 1.90
N TYR A 120 12.57 14.59 2.59
CA TYR A 120 12.96 13.32 3.21
C TYR A 120 13.23 12.25 2.15
N ARG A 121 14.23 11.39 2.39
CA ARG A 121 14.64 10.34 1.44
C ARG A 121 14.14 8.94 1.78
N THR A 122 13.66 8.73 3.01
CA THR A 122 13.22 7.43 3.51
C THR A 122 11.87 7.58 4.22
N SER A 123 11.10 6.49 4.27
CA SER A 123 9.87 6.37 5.06
C SER A 123 10.13 6.72 6.52
N GLU A 124 11.15 6.09 7.12
CA GLU A 124 11.52 6.28 8.52
C GLU A 124 11.76 7.75 8.85
N ALA A 125 12.43 8.50 7.96
CA ALA A 125 12.76 9.89 8.20
C ALA A 125 11.50 10.79 8.23
N VAL A 126 10.57 10.60 7.28
CA VAL A 126 9.33 11.39 7.25
C VAL A 126 8.36 10.97 8.34
N VAL A 127 8.23 9.67 8.63
CA VAL A 127 7.38 9.15 9.72
C VAL A 127 7.89 9.66 11.06
N ASN A 128 9.19 9.56 11.34
CA ASN A 128 9.76 10.12 12.57
C ASN A 128 9.55 11.63 12.69
N ALA A 129 9.60 12.38 11.58
CA ALA A 129 9.35 13.81 11.58
C ALA A 129 7.89 14.13 11.91
N TRP A 130 6.94 13.41 11.32
CA TRP A 130 5.52 13.53 11.66
C TRP A 130 5.26 13.19 13.13
N LEU A 131 5.82 12.09 13.62
CA LEU A 131 5.67 11.68 15.03
C LEU A 131 6.29 12.68 16.02
N LYS A 132 7.32 13.44 15.63
CA LYS A 132 7.90 14.50 16.47
C LYS A 132 7.09 15.79 16.48
N SER A 133 6.34 16.07 15.42
CA SER A 133 5.44 17.23 15.34
C SER A 133 4.12 16.95 16.06
N LYS A 134 3.74 17.80 17.03
CA LYS A 134 2.49 17.61 17.78
C LYS A 134 1.27 17.51 16.86
N GLY A 135 1.11 18.43 15.91
CA GLY A 135 -0.05 18.45 15.01
C GLY A 135 -0.09 17.23 14.08
N HIS A 136 1.05 16.84 13.51
CA HIS A 136 1.10 15.67 12.63
C HIS A 136 0.90 14.35 13.39
N ARG A 137 1.47 14.24 14.60
CA ARG A 137 1.27 13.09 15.49
C ARG A 137 -0.19 12.97 15.91
N GLU A 138 -0.87 14.07 16.22
CA GLU A 138 -2.31 14.06 16.54
C GLU A 138 -3.15 13.49 15.39
N ASN A 139 -2.77 13.74 14.13
CA ASN A 139 -3.42 13.11 12.98
C ASN A 139 -3.14 11.60 12.92
N VAL A 140 -1.89 11.18 13.11
CA VAL A 140 -1.48 9.76 13.13
C VAL A 140 -2.16 8.97 14.25
N GLU A 141 -2.38 9.58 15.42
CA GLU A 141 -3.04 8.97 16.58
C GLU A 141 -4.57 9.13 16.56
N GLY A 142 -5.10 9.89 15.61
CA GLY A 142 -6.52 10.19 15.51
C GLY A 142 -7.39 8.95 15.30
N ASP A 143 -8.68 9.09 15.65
CA ASP A 143 -9.74 8.11 15.37
C ASP A 143 -10.07 8.11 13.86
N PHE A 144 -9.15 7.52 13.10
CA PHE A 144 -9.26 7.30 11.66
C PHE A 144 -9.24 5.80 11.37
N THR A 145 -9.76 5.47 10.19
CA THR A 145 -9.99 4.09 9.74
C THR A 145 -9.28 3.77 8.44
N HIS A 146 -9.09 4.79 7.62
CA HIS A 146 -8.45 4.66 6.32
C HIS A 146 -7.42 5.75 6.14
N PHE A 147 -6.48 5.49 5.23
CA PHE A 147 -5.42 6.40 4.86
C PHE A 147 -5.21 6.38 3.35
N GLY A 148 -4.58 7.43 2.84
CA GLY A 148 -3.89 7.42 1.55
C GLY A 148 -2.58 8.17 1.66
N ILE A 149 -1.64 7.82 0.80
CA ILE A 149 -0.31 8.42 0.72
C ILE A 149 0.02 8.64 -0.73
N SER A 150 0.77 9.71 -1.00
CA SER A 150 1.53 9.83 -2.24
C SER A 150 2.92 10.39 -1.91
N VAL A 151 3.91 9.92 -2.66
CA VAL A 151 5.28 10.46 -2.69
C VAL A 151 5.67 10.77 -4.13
N ARG A 152 5.91 12.05 -4.45
CA ARG A 152 6.33 12.49 -5.80
C ARG A 152 7.59 13.32 -5.72
N GLN A 153 8.39 13.29 -6.78
CA GLN A 153 9.68 13.99 -6.84
C GLN A 153 9.61 15.20 -7.76
N ASP A 154 10.19 16.32 -7.33
CA ASP A 154 10.49 17.42 -8.24
C ASP A 154 11.70 17.10 -9.13
N ALA A 155 12.02 18.02 -10.04
CA ALA A 155 13.15 17.89 -10.97
C ALA A 155 14.53 17.81 -10.27
N ASP A 156 14.64 18.27 -9.03
CA ASP A 156 15.85 18.20 -8.21
C ASP A 156 15.93 16.92 -7.36
N GLY A 157 14.96 16.01 -7.52
CA GLY A 157 14.86 14.75 -6.79
C GLY A 157 14.43 14.91 -5.32
N LYS A 158 13.77 16.01 -4.97
CA LYS A 158 13.18 16.20 -3.64
C LYS A 158 11.79 15.59 -3.60
N ASN A 159 11.59 14.70 -2.63
CA ASN A 159 10.29 14.09 -2.40
C ASN A 159 9.32 15.10 -1.75
N TYR A 160 8.10 15.16 -2.26
CA TYR A 160 6.91 15.74 -1.66
C TYR A 160 6.03 14.60 -1.14
N PHE A 161 5.50 14.77 0.06
CA PHE A 161 4.67 13.78 0.74
C PHE A 161 3.33 14.40 1.08
N THR A 162 2.26 13.70 0.75
CA THR A 162 0.92 14.01 1.25
C THR A 162 0.31 12.74 1.79
N ASN A 163 -0.07 12.75 3.05
CA ASN A 163 -0.75 11.65 3.72
C ASN A 163 -2.11 12.12 4.25
N ILE A 164 -3.18 11.58 3.70
CA ILE A 164 -4.55 11.88 4.09
C ILE A 164 -5.11 10.74 4.96
N PHE A 165 -5.80 11.11 6.04
CA PHE A 165 -6.52 10.19 6.92
C PHE A 165 -8.02 10.46 6.85
N ILE A 166 -8.85 9.41 6.90
CA ILE A 166 -10.30 9.57 7.06
C ILE A 166 -10.93 8.64 8.08
N LYS A 167 -12.06 9.09 8.63
CA LYS A 167 -12.99 8.26 9.39
C LYS A 167 -14.18 7.91 8.51
N LYS A 168 -14.44 6.62 8.32
CA LYS A 168 -15.68 6.08 7.76
C LYS A 168 -16.59 5.57 8.86
#